data_AF-A0A357TDY4-F1
#
_entry.id   AF-A0A357TDY4-F1
#
_cell.length_a   1.000
_cell.length_b   1.000
_cell.length_c   1.000
_cell.angle_alpha   90.00
_cell.angle_beta   90.00
_cell.angle_gamma   90.00
#
_symmetry.space_group_name_H-M   'P 1'
#
loop_
_entity.id
_entity.type
_entity.pdbx_description
1 polymer ?
#
loop_
_entity_poly.entity_id
_entity_poly.type
_entity_poly.pdbx_seq_one_letter_code
_entity_poly.pdbx_strand_id
1 'polypeptide(L)'
;MADRTRVYRGRSRVAGYRGIAVGFPGGVNYAFNAQNGVFSALWQGEFVSVYWGGQGAGNFNPKGRAIELAQDVAFYRLAKDDAPWPLRPVMTKEQPVNPDPLYPRNRGYQFGGYQLDKDGVPTFLYRTGAVTIEDTTHAVVDNRLTGLVRTLRLNAPKMETVYFRVLTGKVQKLAPSQYGTDRIKVRVPETSILLRGHGEVRELLLKLNLPKGKSEWGIRYELLR
;
A
#
# COMPACT_ATOMS: atom_id res chain seq x y z
N MET A 1 -24.16 16.40 10.68
CA MET A 1 -23.22 16.41 9.54
C MET A 1 -22.95 14.96 9.19
N ALA A 2 -23.14 14.53 7.93
CA ALA A 2 -22.82 13.17 7.54
C ALA A 2 -21.31 12.93 7.73
N ASP A 3 -20.95 11.88 8.47
CA ASP A 3 -19.56 11.49 8.67
C ASP A 3 -19.00 11.04 7.31
N ARG A 4 -18.05 11.80 6.75
CA ARG A 4 -17.49 11.57 5.41
C ARG A 4 -16.03 11.13 5.51
N THR A 5 -15.53 10.48 4.47
CA THR A 5 -14.11 10.11 4.42
C THR A 5 -13.24 11.35 4.47
N ARG A 6 -12.20 11.31 5.32
CA ARG A 6 -11.25 12.40 5.51
C ARG A 6 -9.93 12.06 4.82
N VAL A 7 -9.34 13.02 4.14
CA VAL A 7 -8.02 12.88 3.50
C VAL A 7 -7.09 13.97 4.01
N TYR A 8 -5.86 13.61 4.37
CA TYR A 8 -4.82 14.55 4.76
C TYR A 8 -3.52 14.26 4.00
N ARG A 9 -2.85 15.29 3.50
CA ARG A 9 -1.58 15.17 2.78
C ARG A 9 -0.48 15.86 3.54
N GLY A 10 0.66 15.21 3.66
CA GLY A 10 1.81 15.77 4.35
C GLY A 10 2.95 14.78 4.45
N ARG A 11 4.02 15.17 5.16
CA ARG A 11 5.07 14.22 5.51
C ARG A 11 4.60 13.36 6.68
N SER A 12 4.99 12.10 6.71
CA SER A 12 4.65 11.19 7.80
C SER A 12 5.73 10.17 8.03
N ARG A 13 5.90 9.75 9.29
CA ARG A 13 6.81 8.66 9.64
C ARG A 13 6.39 7.35 8.95
N VAL A 14 5.08 7.14 8.80
CA VAL A 14 4.52 5.90 8.25
C VAL A 14 4.26 5.95 6.74
N ALA A 15 4.48 7.08 6.08
CA ALA A 15 4.18 7.26 4.64
C ALA A 15 5.18 8.14 3.86
N GLY A 16 6.30 8.52 4.47
CA GLY A 16 7.36 9.29 3.84
C GLY A 16 6.99 10.75 3.54
N TYR A 17 7.69 11.36 2.59
CA TYR A 17 7.56 12.80 2.28
C TYR A 17 6.30 13.19 1.50
N ARG A 18 5.70 12.23 0.79
CA ARG A 18 4.47 12.42 0.01
C ARG A 18 3.38 11.51 0.55
N GLY A 19 3.18 11.54 1.86
CA GLY A 19 2.17 10.75 2.55
C GLY A 19 0.77 11.29 2.30
N ILE A 20 -0.19 10.37 2.21
CA ILE A 20 -1.62 10.65 2.15
C ILE A 20 -2.30 9.76 3.17
N ALA A 21 -2.89 10.34 4.22
CA ALA A 21 -3.73 9.63 5.16
C ALA A 21 -5.19 9.67 4.69
N VAL A 22 -5.91 8.57 4.89
CA VAL A 22 -7.34 8.43 4.60
C VAL A 22 -8.02 7.82 5.80
N GLY A 23 -9.05 8.48 6.31
CA GLY A 23 -9.78 8.06 7.50
C GLY A 23 -11.26 7.93 7.21
N PHE A 24 -11.80 6.73 7.37
CA PHE A 24 -13.20 6.45 7.14
C PHE A 24 -14.05 6.73 8.39
N PRO A 25 -15.34 7.04 8.19
CA PRO A 25 -16.35 6.85 9.23
C PRO A 25 -16.23 5.45 9.84
N GLY A 26 -16.37 5.34 11.17
CA GLY A 26 -16.13 4.09 11.89
C GLY A 26 -14.67 3.86 12.32
N GLY A 27 -13.77 4.81 12.06
CA GLY A 27 -12.45 4.86 12.71
C GLY A 27 -11.42 3.88 12.15
N VAL A 28 -11.62 3.35 10.94
CA VAL A 28 -10.58 2.63 10.20
C VAL A 28 -9.85 3.61 9.31
N ASN A 29 -8.53 3.59 9.35
CA ASN A 29 -7.70 4.55 8.66
C ASN A 29 -6.52 3.85 7.97
N TYR A 30 -6.02 4.45 6.91
CA TYR A 30 -4.78 4.03 6.26
C TYR A 30 -3.93 5.19 5.79
N ALA A 31 -2.66 4.89 5.50
CA ALA A 31 -1.74 5.81 4.86
C ALA A 31 -1.23 5.21 3.56
N PHE A 32 -1.10 6.07 2.55
CA PHE A 32 -0.52 5.77 1.25
C PHE A 32 0.73 6.63 1.06
N ASN A 33 1.85 5.98 0.71
CA ASN A 33 3.07 6.65 0.33
C ASN A 33 3.04 6.92 -1.18
N ALA A 34 2.64 8.13 -1.58
CA ALA A 34 2.52 8.50 -2.98
C ALA A 34 3.87 8.67 -3.69
N GLN A 35 4.99 8.69 -2.96
CA GLN A 35 6.31 8.69 -3.57
C GLN A 35 6.69 7.31 -4.12
N ASN A 36 6.27 6.23 -3.44
CA ASN A 36 6.63 4.86 -3.79
C ASN A 36 5.45 4.03 -4.30
N GLY A 37 4.21 4.53 -4.21
CA GLY A 37 3.02 3.87 -4.74
C GLY A 37 2.51 2.74 -3.88
N VAL A 38 2.59 2.89 -2.55
CA VAL A 38 2.39 1.78 -1.63
C VAL A 38 1.45 2.14 -0.49
N PHE A 39 0.58 1.19 -0.18
CA PHE A 39 -0.24 1.19 1.01
C PHE A 39 0.67 0.92 2.21
N SER A 40 1.00 1.97 2.97
CA SER A 40 2.17 1.96 3.85
C SER A 40 1.83 1.78 5.33
N ALA A 41 0.60 2.06 5.75
CA ALA A 41 0.16 1.78 7.10
C ALA A 41 -1.37 1.72 7.22
N LEU A 42 -1.85 1.10 8.29
CA LEU A 42 -3.25 1.03 8.69
C LEU A 42 -3.39 1.07 10.21
N TRP A 43 -4.46 1.69 10.70
CA TRP A 43 -4.75 1.79 12.13
C TRP A 43 -6.24 1.98 12.40
N GLN A 44 -6.64 1.71 13.65
CA GLN A 44 -7.97 1.97 14.15
C GLN A 44 -7.98 3.14 15.13
N GLY A 45 -9.16 3.74 15.32
CA GLY A 45 -9.41 4.83 16.25
C GLY A 45 -9.31 6.20 15.58
N GLU A 46 -8.79 7.17 16.33
CA GLU A 46 -8.69 8.54 15.84
C GLU A 46 -7.78 8.66 14.59
N PHE A 47 -8.11 9.60 13.72
CA PHE A 47 -7.51 9.72 12.39
C PHE A 47 -6.02 10.10 12.44
N VAL A 48 -5.66 11.37 12.54
CA VAL A 48 -4.26 11.81 12.58
C VAL A 48 -4.05 12.95 13.57
N SER A 49 -2.84 13.05 14.11
CA SER A 49 -2.33 14.26 14.73
C SER A 49 -1.58 15.04 13.66
N VAL A 50 -1.76 16.35 13.67
CA VAL A 50 -1.15 17.25 12.69
C VAL A 50 -0.27 18.25 13.42
N TYR A 51 0.97 18.38 12.95
CA TYR A 51 1.91 19.38 13.46
C TYR A 51 2.31 20.33 12.34
N TRP A 52 2.12 21.63 12.58
CA TRP A 52 2.48 22.71 11.68
C TRP A 52 3.76 23.36 12.20
N GLY A 53 4.91 22.96 11.65
CA GLY A 53 6.23 23.39 12.11
C GLY A 53 7.18 23.86 11.01
N GLY A 54 6.65 24.36 9.87
CA GLY A 54 7.46 24.84 8.75
C GLY A 54 6.65 25.08 7.46
N GLN A 55 7.34 25.48 6.39
CA GLN A 55 6.77 25.72 5.05
C GLN A 55 6.30 24.40 4.41
N GLY A 56 4.99 24.26 4.12
CA GLY A 56 4.40 23.13 3.40
C GLY A 56 3.08 22.61 3.98
N ALA A 57 2.60 21.46 3.49
CA ALA A 57 1.31 20.84 3.87
C ALA A 57 1.27 20.24 5.31
N GLY A 58 2.25 20.56 6.17
CA GLY A 58 2.34 20.01 7.52
C GLY A 58 2.83 18.55 7.58
N ASN A 59 3.07 18.09 8.81
CA ASN A 59 3.37 16.69 9.11
C ASN A 59 2.15 16.04 9.75
N PHE A 60 1.85 14.79 9.37
CA PHE A 60 0.83 13.99 10.05
C PHE A 60 1.41 12.69 10.58
N ASN A 61 0.85 12.19 11.67
CA ASN A 61 1.05 10.82 12.12
C ASN A 61 -0.25 10.21 12.62
N PRO A 62 -0.41 8.87 12.51
CA PRO A 62 -1.52 8.16 13.12
C PRO A 62 -1.68 8.53 14.60
N LYS A 63 -2.91 8.81 15.05
CA LYS A 63 -3.19 8.95 16.49
C LYS A 63 -3.24 7.60 17.19
N GLY A 64 -3.71 6.57 16.48
CA GLY A 64 -3.69 5.18 16.95
C GLY A 64 -2.36 4.48 16.69
N ARG A 65 -2.19 3.30 17.30
CA ARG A 65 -1.05 2.42 17.01
C ARG A 65 -1.15 1.90 15.58
N ALA A 66 -0.24 2.34 14.72
CA ALA A 66 -0.20 1.91 13.34
C ALA A 66 0.49 0.56 13.15
N ILE A 67 -0.09 -0.25 12.26
CA ILE A 67 0.58 -1.37 11.62
C ILE A 67 1.28 -0.79 10.39
N GLU A 68 2.60 -0.69 10.43
CA GLU A 68 3.42 -0.22 9.32
C GLU A 68 3.70 -1.38 8.35
N LEU A 69 3.49 -1.15 7.06
CA LEU A 69 3.79 -2.08 5.98
C LEU A 69 5.06 -1.64 5.25
N ALA A 70 5.59 -2.52 4.41
CA ALA A 70 6.74 -2.20 3.57
C ALA A 70 6.49 -0.92 2.76
N GLN A 71 7.51 -0.06 2.71
CA GLN A 71 7.45 1.21 1.96
C GLN A 71 8.25 1.16 0.66
N ASP A 72 8.54 -0.03 0.15
CA ASP A 72 9.14 -0.25 -1.18
C ASP A 72 8.11 0.05 -2.29
N VAL A 73 8.53 0.02 -3.56
CA VAL A 73 7.56 0.02 -4.67
C VAL A 73 6.61 -1.17 -4.56
N ALA A 74 5.32 -0.94 -4.77
CA ALA A 74 4.31 -1.99 -4.65
C ALA A 74 4.32 -2.99 -5.82
N PHE A 75 4.68 -2.53 -7.02
CA PHE A 75 4.68 -3.33 -8.24
C PHE A 75 6.06 -3.37 -8.88
N TYR A 76 6.47 -4.54 -9.37
CA TYR A 76 7.74 -4.69 -10.07
C TYR A 76 7.76 -5.85 -11.06
N ARG A 77 8.68 -5.78 -12.04
CA ARG A 77 8.92 -6.83 -13.04
C ARG A 77 10.14 -7.64 -12.58
N LEU A 78 9.91 -8.76 -11.90
CA LEU A 78 10.98 -9.67 -11.51
C LEU A 78 11.43 -10.51 -12.71
N ALA A 79 12.74 -10.76 -12.82
CA ALA A 79 13.28 -11.65 -13.85
C ALA A 79 12.87 -13.12 -13.65
N LYS A 80 12.64 -13.52 -12.39
CA LYS A 80 12.19 -14.85 -11.98
C LYS A 80 11.53 -14.79 -10.60
N ASP A 81 10.77 -15.82 -10.23
CA ASP A 81 9.92 -15.83 -9.04
C ASP A 81 10.69 -15.68 -7.70
N ASP A 82 11.97 -16.09 -7.67
CA ASP A 82 12.87 -16.00 -6.52
C ASP A 82 13.81 -14.78 -6.56
N ALA A 83 13.73 -13.93 -7.58
CA ALA A 83 14.58 -12.73 -7.67
C ALA A 83 14.29 -11.74 -6.51
N PRO A 84 15.32 -11.10 -5.94
CA PRO A 84 15.15 -10.21 -4.79
C PRO A 84 14.23 -9.03 -5.11
N TRP A 85 13.41 -8.62 -4.13
CA TRP A 85 12.58 -7.44 -4.29
C TRP A 85 13.45 -6.17 -4.35
N PRO A 86 13.12 -5.19 -5.21
CA PRO A 86 13.80 -3.90 -5.21
C PRO A 86 13.56 -3.14 -3.90
N LEU A 87 14.43 -3.29 -2.91
CA LEU A 87 14.27 -2.59 -1.62
C LEU A 87 14.56 -1.09 -1.75
N ARG A 88 13.79 -0.28 -1.02
CA ARG A 88 13.97 1.17 -0.91
C ARG A 88 15.34 1.46 -0.29
N PRO A 89 16.10 2.43 -0.84
CA PRO A 89 17.33 2.87 -0.21
C PRO A 89 17.05 3.45 1.18
N VAL A 90 17.90 3.10 2.15
CA VAL A 90 17.84 3.61 3.52
C VAL A 90 19.05 4.52 3.73
N MET A 91 18.80 5.74 4.19
CA MET A 91 19.85 6.65 4.64
C MET A 91 20.25 6.24 6.06
N THR A 92 21.54 6.12 6.32
CA THR A 92 22.08 5.88 7.67
C THR A 92 22.82 7.12 8.17
N LYS A 93 23.27 7.12 9.42
CA LYS A 93 24.12 8.22 9.92
C LYS A 93 25.44 8.28 9.15
N GLU A 94 25.95 7.11 8.76
CA GLU A 94 27.20 6.91 8.03
C GLU A 94 27.03 7.22 6.53
N GLN A 95 25.84 7.01 5.98
CA GLN A 95 25.48 7.32 4.59
C GLN A 95 24.25 8.24 4.55
N PRO A 96 24.43 9.56 4.80
CA PRO A 96 23.33 10.51 4.93
C PRO A 96 22.78 10.97 3.58
N VAL A 97 23.36 10.55 2.46
CA VAL A 97 22.88 10.87 1.11
C VAL A 97 22.02 9.71 0.63
N ASN A 98 20.86 10.00 0.04
CA ASN A 98 20.04 8.95 -0.58
C ASN A 98 20.80 8.35 -1.77
N PRO A 99 21.21 7.06 -1.72
CA PRO A 99 22.01 6.46 -2.78
C PRO A 99 21.22 6.24 -4.08
N ASP A 100 19.88 6.28 -4.04
CA ASP A 100 19.03 6.19 -5.23
C ASP A 100 17.85 7.18 -5.14
N PRO A 101 18.06 8.47 -5.48
CA PRO A 101 17.03 9.50 -5.43
C PRO A 101 15.88 9.26 -6.42
N LEU A 102 16.13 8.45 -7.45
CA LEU A 102 15.15 8.10 -8.48
C LEU A 102 14.59 6.69 -8.31
N TYR A 103 14.82 6.04 -7.15
CA TYR A 103 14.38 4.69 -6.83
C TYR A 103 13.01 4.30 -7.38
N PRO A 104 11.91 5.04 -7.12
CA PRO A 104 10.61 4.60 -7.59
C PRO A 104 10.48 4.74 -9.12
N ARG A 105 11.02 5.82 -9.70
CA ARG A 105 10.99 6.08 -11.15
C ARG A 105 11.79 5.03 -11.92
N ASN A 106 12.98 4.67 -11.43
CA ASN A 106 13.84 3.64 -12.00
C ASN A 106 13.20 2.25 -11.96
N ARG A 107 12.18 2.06 -11.11
CA ARG A 107 11.37 0.83 -11.01
C ARG A 107 10.03 0.95 -11.72
N GLY A 108 9.86 1.98 -12.53
CA GLY A 108 8.69 2.21 -13.38
C GLY A 108 7.52 2.89 -12.66
N TYR A 109 7.63 3.22 -11.37
CA TYR A 109 6.56 3.90 -10.66
C TYR A 109 6.48 5.38 -11.03
N GLN A 110 5.26 5.85 -11.28
CA GLN A 110 4.97 7.27 -11.33
C GLN A 110 3.56 7.56 -10.81
N PHE A 111 3.48 8.45 -9.83
CA PHE A 111 2.21 8.95 -9.32
C PHE A 111 1.55 9.91 -10.31
N GLY A 112 0.25 9.73 -10.54
CA GLY A 112 -0.59 10.56 -11.41
C GLY A 112 -1.59 11.45 -10.65
N GLY A 113 -1.70 11.30 -9.32
CA GLY A 113 -2.66 12.04 -8.50
C GLY A 113 -3.74 11.12 -7.91
N TYR A 114 -4.85 11.71 -7.49
CA TYR A 114 -6.03 10.97 -7.07
C TYR A 114 -7.28 11.80 -7.30
N GLN A 115 -8.43 11.11 -7.40
CA GLN A 115 -9.75 11.72 -7.49
C GLN A 115 -10.58 11.27 -6.29
N LEU A 116 -11.37 12.18 -5.73
CA LEU A 116 -12.29 11.86 -4.64
C LEU A 116 -13.66 11.55 -5.23
N ASP A 117 -14.31 10.50 -4.74
CA ASP A 117 -15.72 10.25 -5.03
C ASP A 117 -16.64 11.15 -4.18
N LYS A 118 -17.95 10.94 -4.31
CA LYS A 118 -18.98 11.69 -3.58
C LYS A 118 -18.89 11.55 -2.04
N ASP A 119 -18.30 10.46 -1.55
CA ASP A 119 -18.17 10.15 -0.12
C ASP A 119 -16.76 10.53 0.41
N GLY A 120 -15.94 11.15 -0.44
CA GLY A 120 -14.58 11.59 -0.14
C GLY A 120 -13.54 10.46 -0.21
N VAL A 121 -13.87 9.30 -0.76
CA VAL A 121 -12.95 8.17 -0.91
C VAL A 121 -12.01 8.44 -2.07
N PRO A 122 -10.68 8.44 -1.86
CA PRO A 122 -9.74 8.64 -2.96
C PRO A 122 -9.57 7.37 -3.79
N THR A 123 -9.54 7.56 -5.11
CA THR A 123 -8.95 6.62 -6.07
C THR A 123 -7.60 7.17 -6.48
N PHE A 124 -6.52 6.50 -6.07
CA PHE A 124 -5.15 6.86 -6.45
C PHE A 124 -4.88 6.41 -7.88
N LEU A 125 -4.30 7.31 -8.66
CA LEU A 125 -3.96 7.09 -10.07
C LEU A 125 -2.44 7.07 -10.18
N TYR A 126 -1.88 5.98 -10.68
CA TYR A 126 -0.44 5.85 -10.91
C TYR A 126 -0.15 4.84 -12.02
N ARG A 127 1.13 4.68 -12.37
CA ARG A 127 1.58 3.66 -13.32
C ARG A 127 2.78 2.88 -12.81
N THR A 128 2.92 1.66 -13.32
CA THR A 128 4.15 0.86 -13.26
C THR A 128 4.60 0.50 -14.66
N GLY A 129 5.65 1.16 -15.15
CA GLY A 129 6.01 1.11 -16.56
C GLY A 129 4.86 1.67 -17.40
N ALA A 130 4.37 0.89 -18.36
CA ALA A 130 3.26 1.28 -19.23
C ALA A 130 1.87 0.89 -18.68
N VAL A 131 1.80 0.09 -17.61
CA VAL A 131 0.54 -0.33 -16.98
C VAL A 131 0.02 0.79 -16.10
N THR A 132 -1.19 1.27 -16.36
CA THR A 132 -1.88 2.24 -15.49
C THR A 132 -2.64 1.52 -14.41
N ILE A 133 -2.74 2.13 -13.23
CA ILE A 133 -3.34 1.57 -12.03
C ILE A 133 -4.26 2.60 -11.39
N GLU A 134 -5.49 2.19 -11.14
CA GLU A 134 -6.43 2.85 -10.23
C GLU A 134 -6.52 2.02 -8.95
N ASP A 135 -6.30 2.67 -7.82
CA ASP A 135 -6.26 2.02 -6.51
C ASP A 135 -7.23 2.73 -5.57
N THR A 136 -8.34 2.05 -5.28
CA THR A 136 -9.40 2.54 -4.41
C THR A 136 -9.51 1.62 -3.21
N THR A 137 -9.53 2.20 -2.01
CA THR A 137 -9.73 1.43 -0.77
C THR A 137 -11.01 1.88 -0.10
N HIS A 138 -11.80 0.94 0.43
CA HIS A 138 -12.98 1.19 1.24
C HIS A 138 -12.85 0.55 2.61
N ALA A 139 -13.43 1.18 3.63
CA ALA A 139 -13.64 0.53 4.92
C ALA A 139 -14.70 -0.56 4.81
N VAL A 140 -14.46 -1.65 5.54
CA VAL A 140 -15.48 -2.65 5.84
C VAL A 140 -15.62 -2.71 7.35
N VAL A 141 -16.81 -2.33 7.81
CA VAL A 141 -17.25 -2.48 9.20
C VAL A 141 -18.49 -3.35 9.17
N ASP A 142 -18.34 -4.60 9.58
CA ASP A 142 -19.44 -5.52 9.84
C ASP A 142 -19.31 -6.02 11.30
N ASN A 143 -20.38 -6.57 11.88
CA ASN A 143 -20.54 -6.90 13.30
C ASN A 143 -19.39 -7.75 13.92
N ARG A 144 -18.47 -8.30 13.10
CA ARG A 144 -17.29 -9.06 13.54
C ARG A 144 -15.99 -8.70 12.81
N LEU A 145 -15.99 -7.74 11.87
CA LEU A 145 -14.84 -7.45 11.02
C LEU A 145 -14.64 -5.95 10.85
N THR A 146 -13.45 -5.50 11.22
CA THR A 146 -12.99 -4.13 11.01
C THR A 146 -11.75 -4.17 10.13
N GLY A 147 -11.88 -3.69 8.90
CA GLY A 147 -10.83 -3.81 7.91
C GLY A 147 -10.99 -2.90 6.71
N LEU A 148 -10.19 -3.17 5.68
CA LEU A 148 -10.13 -2.41 4.45
C LEU A 148 -10.20 -3.37 3.26
N VAL A 149 -10.93 -2.99 2.23
CA VAL A 149 -10.93 -3.67 0.94
C VAL A 149 -10.30 -2.72 -0.08
N ARG A 150 -9.14 -3.12 -0.58
CA ARG A 150 -8.37 -2.43 -1.61
C ARG A 150 -8.67 -3.08 -2.96
N THR A 151 -9.17 -2.29 -3.90
CA THR A 151 -9.44 -2.71 -5.27
C THR A 151 -8.42 -2.07 -6.18
N LEU A 152 -7.69 -2.90 -6.92
CA LEU A 152 -6.69 -2.51 -7.90
C LEU A 152 -7.25 -2.79 -9.30
N ARG A 153 -7.45 -1.73 -10.09
CA ARG A 153 -7.80 -1.84 -11.51
C ARG A 153 -6.57 -1.50 -12.34
N LEU A 154 -6.10 -2.46 -13.11
CA LEU A 154 -4.93 -2.31 -13.97
C LEU A 154 -5.37 -2.28 -15.42
N ASN A 155 -4.71 -1.48 -16.24
CA ASN A 155 -4.87 -1.51 -17.69
C ASN A 155 -3.49 -1.66 -18.34
N ALA A 156 -3.26 -2.82 -18.96
CA ALA A 156 -1.99 -3.15 -19.61
C ALA A 156 -2.10 -2.96 -21.13
N PRO A 157 -1.19 -2.21 -21.77
CA PRO A 157 -1.25 -1.97 -23.23
C PRO A 157 -0.91 -3.22 -24.05
N LYS A 158 -0.24 -4.19 -23.43
CA LYS A 158 0.11 -5.50 -23.98
C LYS A 158 0.08 -6.55 -22.88
N MET A 159 0.07 -7.82 -23.26
CA MET A 159 0.23 -8.90 -22.30
C MET A 159 1.61 -8.81 -21.63
N GLU A 160 1.64 -8.82 -20.30
CA GLU A 160 2.89 -8.83 -19.51
C GLU A 160 2.65 -9.39 -18.10
N THR A 161 3.73 -9.78 -17.42
CA THR A 161 3.68 -10.20 -16.02
C THR A 161 4.20 -9.08 -15.11
N VAL A 162 3.44 -8.75 -14.07
CA VAL A 162 3.83 -7.79 -13.04
C VAL A 162 3.63 -8.44 -11.67
N TYR A 163 4.60 -8.30 -10.78
CA TYR A 163 4.50 -8.79 -9.41
C TYR A 163 4.00 -7.67 -8.51
N PHE A 164 3.09 -8.00 -7.60
CA PHE A 164 2.58 -7.10 -6.58
C PHE A 164 2.97 -7.60 -5.19
N ARG A 165 3.66 -6.77 -4.40
CA ARG A 165 4.08 -7.10 -3.03
C ARG A 165 3.00 -6.68 -2.04
N VAL A 166 2.34 -7.68 -1.46
CA VAL A 166 1.15 -7.49 -0.61
C VAL A 166 1.54 -7.23 0.84
N LEU A 167 2.47 -8.05 1.37
CA LEU A 167 2.82 -8.07 2.79
C LEU A 167 4.25 -8.57 2.98
N THR A 168 4.92 -8.11 4.03
CA THR A 168 6.28 -8.50 4.42
C THR A 168 6.37 -8.74 5.93
N GLY A 169 7.42 -9.43 6.38
CA GLY A 169 7.71 -9.71 7.79
C GLY A 169 7.51 -11.19 8.12
N LYS A 170 7.03 -11.49 9.33
CA LYS A 170 6.69 -12.87 9.77
C LYS A 170 5.41 -13.39 9.09
N VAL A 171 5.36 -13.38 7.76
CA VAL A 171 4.14 -13.74 7.02
C VAL A 171 3.91 -15.25 7.06
N GLN A 172 2.73 -15.65 7.50
CA GLN A 172 2.28 -17.03 7.59
C GLN A 172 1.07 -17.26 6.69
N LYS A 173 0.95 -18.47 6.14
CA LYS A 173 -0.28 -18.93 5.51
C LYS A 173 -1.23 -19.37 6.63
N LEU A 174 -2.43 -18.82 6.65
CA LEU A 174 -3.45 -19.08 7.67
C LEU A 174 -4.53 -20.04 7.15
N ALA A 175 -4.94 -19.88 5.89
CA ALA A 175 -5.90 -20.72 5.19
C ALA A 175 -5.70 -20.57 3.67
N PRO A 176 -6.45 -21.28 2.80
CA PRO A 176 -6.52 -20.93 1.39
C PRO A 176 -6.84 -19.44 1.21
N SER A 177 -6.16 -18.76 0.29
CA SER A 177 -6.24 -17.30 0.07
C SER A 177 -5.87 -16.39 1.24
N GLN A 178 -5.57 -16.92 2.43
CA GLN A 178 -5.45 -16.12 3.65
C GLN A 178 -4.05 -16.25 4.23
N TYR A 179 -3.44 -15.09 4.44
CA TYR A 179 -2.09 -14.94 4.97
C TYR A 179 -2.09 -13.86 6.03
N GLY A 180 -1.05 -13.74 6.83
CA GLY A 180 -0.99 -12.67 7.80
C GLY A 180 0.28 -12.65 8.63
N THR A 181 0.38 -11.63 9.46
CA THR A 181 1.29 -11.60 10.61
C THR A 181 0.47 -11.72 11.90
N ASP A 182 1.13 -11.56 13.05
CA ASP A 182 0.51 -11.40 14.37
C ASP A 182 -0.50 -10.23 14.46
N ARG A 183 -0.39 -9.21 13.60
CA ARG A 183 -1.21 -7.98 13.68
C ARG A 183 -2.19 -7.78 12.55
N ILE A 184 -1.99 -8.46 11.42
CA ILE A 184 -2.80 -8.24 10.23
C ILE A 184 -3.04 -9.54 9.49
N LYS A 185 -4.30 -9.76 9.11
CA LYS A 185 -4.70 -10.81 8.18
C LYS A 185 -5.02 -10.18 6.83
N VAL A 186 -4.55 -10.83 5.77
CA VAL A 186 -4.82 -10.46 4.39
C VAL A 186 -5.50 -11.62 3.66
N ARG A 187 -6.55 -11.29 2.92
CA ARG A 187 -7.16 -12.21 1.94
C ARG A 187 -6.86 -11.69 0.54
N VAL A 188 -6.29 -12.55 -0.27
CA VAL A 188 -5.92 -12.28 -1.66
C VAL A 188 -6.65 -13.25 -2.60
N PRO A 189 -6.83 -12.93 -3.89
CA PRO A 189 -7.40 -13.86 -4.86
C PRO A 189 -6.50 -15.08 -5.06
N GLU A 190 -7.08 -16.25 -5.35
CA GLU A 190 -6.34 -17.51 -5.62
C GLU A 190 -5.68 -17.50 -7.00
N THR A 191 -4.74 -16.59 -7.20
CA THR A 191 -4.03 -16.44 -8.46
C THR A 191 -2.54 -16.24 -8.21
N SER A 192 -1.75 -17.21 -8.69
CA SER A 192 -0.28 -17.20 -8.72
C SER A 192 0.38 -16.55 -7.49
N ILE A 193 -0.03 -17.01 -6.32
CA ILE A 193 0.45 -16.52 -5.02
C ILE A 193 1.84 -17.09 -4.73
N LEU A 194 2.77 -16.23 -4.34
CA LEU A 194 4.12 -16.62 -3.94
C LEU A 194 4.37 -16.15 -2.51
N LEU A 195 4.49 -17.10 -1.57
CA LEU A 195 5.02 -16.85 -0.23
C LEU A 195 6.48 -17.29 -0.21
N ARG A 196 7.40 -16.34 -0.07
CA ARG A 196 8.85 -16.61 -0.15
C ARG A 196 9.60 -16.00 1.03
N GLY A 197 10.85 -16.43 1.20
CA GLY A 197 11.70 -16.09 2.35
C GLY A 197 11.59 -17.09 3.50
N HIS A 198 12.28 -16.81 4.60
CA HIS A 198 12.34 -17.70 5.76
C HIS A 198 12.29 -16.93 7.08
N GLY A 199 11.76 -17.56 8.13
CA GLY A 199 11.65 -16.98 9.47
C GLY A 199 10.98 -15.61 9.48
N GLU A 200 11.73 -14.61 9.94
CA GLU A 200 11.29 -13.23 10.15
C GLU A 200 11.19 -12.38 8.87
N VAL A 201 11.84 -12.84 7.80
CA VAL A 201 11.96 -12.11 6.54
C VAL A 201 11.24 -12.92 5.46
N ARG A 202 9.92 -12.84 5.49
CA ARG A 202 9.04 -13.38 4.44
C ARG A 202 8.33 -12.27 3.72
N GLU A 203 7.85 -12.59 2.53
CA GLU A 203 7.00 -11.73 1.74
C GLU A 203 5.95 -12.52 0.98
N LEU A 204 4.76 -11.92 0.90
CA LEU A 204 3.65 -12.39 0.09
C LEU A 204 3.58 -11.56 -1.18
N LEU A 205 3.76 -12.22 -2.32
CA LEU A 205 3.62 -11.63 -3.65
C LEU A 205 2.45 -12.25 -4.40
N LEU A 206 1.82 -11.46 -5.26
CA LEU A 206 0.96 -11.95 -6.33
C LEU A 206 1.68 -11.77 -7.67
N LYS A 207 1.79 -12.85 -8.44
CA LYS A 207 2.30 -12.80 -9.82
C LYS A 207 1.13 -12.55 -10.76
N LEU A 208 0.95 -11.31 -11.18
CA LEU A 208 -0.18 -10.89 -12.01
C LEU A 208 0.18 -11.10 -13.48
N ASN A 209 -0.41 -12.12 -14.11
CA ASN A 209 -0.33 -12.32 -15.55
C ASN A 209 -1.42 -11.45 -16.20
N LEU A 210 -1.03 -10.26 -16.64
CA LEU A 210 -1.95 -9.27 -17.19
C LEU A 210 -2.23 -9.57 -18.67
N PRO A 211 -3.48 -9.80 -19.08
CA PRO A 211 -3.84 -9.73 -20.49
C PRO A 211 -3.71 -8.28 -21.00
N LYS A 212 -3.72 -8.09 -22.32
CA LYS A 212 -3.93 -6.76 -22.89
C LYS A 212 -5.32 -6.25 -22.48
N GLY A 213 -5.37 -5.02 -21.95
CA GLY A 213 -6.61 -4.38 -21.49
C GLY A 213 -6.75 -4.39 -19.97
N LYS A 214 -8.00 -4.39 -19.51
CA LYS A 214 -8.36 -4.20 -18.10
C LYS A 214 -8.27 -5.50 -17.30
N SER A 215 -7.88 -5.39 -16.05
CA SER A 215 -7.95 -6.46 -15.05
C SER A 215 -8.16 -5.88 -13.66
N GLU A 216 -8.76 -6.65 -12.76
CA GLU A 216 -9.11 -6.19 -11.41
C GLU A 216 -8.73 -7.22 -10.35
N TRP A 217 -8.17 -6.75 -9.24
CA TRP A 217 -7.90 -7.57 -8.05
C TRP A 217 -8.38 -6.88 -6.79
N GLY A 218 -9.03 -7.64 -5.90
CA GLY A 218 -9.42 -7.20 -4.57
C GLY A 218 -8.53 -7.82 -3.49
N ILE A 219 -7.97 -6.99 -2.59
CA ILE A 219 -7.26 -7.44 -1.39
C ILE A 219 -8.03 -6.95 -0.17
N ARG A 220 -8.33 -7.87 0.76
CA ARG A 220 -8.93 -7.52 2.05
C ARG A 220 -7.88 -7.55 3.13
N TYR A 221 -7.76 -6.46 3.88
CA TYR A 221 -6.91 -6.31 5.06
C TYR A 221 -7.80 -6.27 6.30
N GLU A 222 -7.48 -7.07 7.30
CA GLU A 222 -8.17 -7.15 8.58
C GLU A 222 -7.14 -6.94 9.69
N LEU A 223 -7.40 -5.97 10.58
CA LEU A 223 -6.54 -5.75 11.73
C LEU A 223 -6.89 -6.78 12.80
N LEU A 224 -5.87 -7.45 13.32
CA LEU A 224 -6.00 -8.37 14.45
C LEU A 224 -5.84 -7.59 15.75
N ARG A 225 -6.63 -7.95 16.76
CA ARG A 225 -6.58 -7.35 18.10
C ARG A 225 -5.40 -7.89 18.91
#